data_AF-A0A9E4FMJ8-F1
#
_entry.id   AF-A0A9E4FMJ8-F1
#
_cell.length_a   1.000
_cell.length_b   1.000
_cell.length_c   1.000
_cell.angle_alpha   90.00
_cell.angle_beta   90.00
_cell.angle_gamma   90.00
#
_symmetry.space_group_name_H-M   'P 1'
#
loop_
_entity.id
_entity.type
_entity.pdbx_description
1 polymer ?
#
loop_
_entity_poly.entity_id
_entity_poly.type
_entity_poly.pdbx_seq_one_letter_code
_entity_poly.pdbx_strand_id
1 'polypeptide(L)' 'MHDAITVEKAGKPAAAICTEPFVPTGRSIAKIRGIDGYPFAVVTHPVGSVEDGVVMERAHQALPRVLEILLAK' A
#
# COMPACT_ATOMS: atom_id res chain seq x y z
N MET A 1 0.99 6.23 1.47
CA MET A 1 1.00 6.64 0.04
C MET A 1 2.09 7.66 -0.25
N HIS A 2 2.03 8.84 0.38
CA HIS A 2 3.06 9.89 0.29
C HIS A 2 4.49 9.35 0.31
N ASP A 3 4.83 8.60 1.36
CA ASP A 3 6.20 8.16 1.60
C ASP A 3 6.65 7.11 0.60
N ALA A 4 5.77 6.16 0.24
CA ALA A 4 6.07 5.16 -0.77
C ALA A 4 6.42 5.80 -2.12
N ILE A 5 5.68 6.84 -2.54
CA ILE A 5 6.00 7.60 -3.76
C ILE A 5 7.31 8.38 -3.62
N THR A 6 7.59 8.96 -2.45
CA THR A 6 8.87 9.63 -2.20
C THR A 6 10.05 8.67 -2.33
N VAL A 7 9.93 7.45 -1.80
CA VAL A 7 10.95 6.40 -1.90
C VAL A 7 11.10 5.92 -3.36
N GLU A 8 9.99 5.72 -4.07
CA GLU A 8 10.01 5.32 -5.49
C GLU A 8 10.73 6.35 -6.37
N LYS A 9 10.46 7.64 -6.15
CA LYS A 9 11.13 8.74 -6.86
C LYS A 9 12.63 8.84 -6.55
N ALA A 10 13.06 8.30 -5.41
CA ALA A 10 14.48 8.18 -5.07
C ALA A 10 15.14 6.95 -5.71
N GLY A 11 14.44 6.26 -6.63
CA GLY A 11 14.97 5.09 -7.35
C GLY A 11 14.95 3.79 -6.54
N LYS A 12 14.25 3.74 -5.41
CA LYS A 12 14.13 2.55 -4.57
C LYS A 12 12.71 1.99 -4.66
N PRO A 13 12.52 0.69 -4.93
CA PRO A 13 11.19 0.09 -4.92
C PRO A 13 10.50 0.30 -3.58
N ALA A 14 9.23 0.71 -3.62
CA ALA A 14 8.39 0.84 -2.42
C ALA A 14 7.00 0.25 -2.63
N ALA A 15 6.44 -0.31 -1.57
CA ALA A 15 5.06 -0.81 -1.56
C ALA A 15 4.30 -0.19 -0.38
N ALA A 16 3.21 0.49 -0.67
CA ALA A 16 2.28 0.94 0.35
C ALA A 16 1.21 -0.14 0.61
N ILE A 17 0.79 -0.26 1.86
CA ILE A 17 -0.41 -1.01 2.26
C ILE A 17 -1.44 0.02 2.71
N CYS A 18 -2.67 -0.10 2.22
CA CYS A 18 -3.77 0.82 2.49
C CYS A 18 -5.01 0.02 2.93
N THR A 19 -5.88 0.60 3.75
CA THR A 19 -7.17 -0.02 4.05
C THR A 19 -8.24 0.44 3.05
N GLU A 20 -9.25 -0.39 2.75
CA GLU A 20 -10.24 -0.11 1.69
C GLU A 20 -10.86 1.30 1.77
N PRO A 21 -11.25 1.83 2.95
CA PRO A 21 -11.86 3.15 3.04
C PRO A 21 -10.96 4.30 2.54
N PHE A 22 -9.63 4.10 2.57
CA PHE A 22 -8.65 5.09 2.17
C PHE A 22 -8.18 4.94 0.73
N VAL A 23 -8.68 3.95 -0.03
CA VAL A 23 -8.33 3.75 -1.44
C VAL A 23 -8.56 5.03 -2.28
N PRO A 24 -9.70 5.74 -2.18
CA PRO A 24 -9.90 6.98 -2.94
C PRO A 24 -8.84 8.04 -2.61
N THR A 25 -8.58 8.28 -1.31
CA THR A 25 -7.57 9.23 -0.85
C THR A 25 -6.17 8.83 -1.32
N GLY A 26 -5.82 7.54 -1.25
CA GLY A 26 -4.55 7.00 -1.75
C GLY A 26 -4.35 7.29 -3.23
N ARG A 27 -5.38 7.06 -4.07
CA ARG A 27 -5.35 7.39 -5.50
C ARG A 27 -5.20 8.90 -5.75
N SER A 28 -5.92 9.73 -5.01
CA SER A 28 -5.79 11.19 -5.11
C SER A 28 -4.37 11.66 -4.76
N ILE A 29 -3.77 11.14 -3.67
CA ILE A 29 -2.39 11.47 -3.31
C ILE A 29 -1.43 11.02 -4.41
N ALA A 30 -1.61 9.82 -4.97
CA ALA A 30 -0.77 9.32 -6.05
C ALA A 30 -0.78 10.23 -7.28
N LYS A 31 -1.97 10.65 -7.70
CA LYS A 31 -2.17 11.61 -8.78
C LYS A 31 -1.54 12.97 -8.49
N ILE A 32 -1.80 13.56 -7.32
CA ILE A 32 -1.21 14.85 -6.90
C ILE A 32 0.32 14.79 -6.89
N ARG A 33 0.88 13.63 -6.54
CA ARG A 33 2.33 13.39 -6.51
C ARG A 33 2.92 13.00 -7.86
N GLY A 34 2.14 12.97 -8.92
CA GLY A 34 2.63 12.76 -10.29
C GLY A 34 2.93 11.30 -10.65
N ILE A 35 2.42 10.34 -9.86
CA ILE A 35 2.42 8.91 -10.26
C ILE A 35 0.97 8.44 -10.23
N ASP A 36 0.19 8.87 -11.23
CA ASP A 36 -1.19 8.42 -11.35
C ASP A 36 -1.22 6.90 -11.51
N GLY A 37 -2.15 6.25 -10.81
CA GLY A 37 -2.21 4.80 -10.76
C GLY A 37 -1.08 4.09 -10.01
N TYR A 38 -0.29 4.78 -9.16
CA TYR A 38 0.73 4.14 -8.30
C TYR A 38 0.14 2.90 -7.59
N PRO A 39 0.78 1.72 -7.69
CA PRO A 39 0.22 0.49 -7.14
C PRO A 39 0.42 0.42 -5.62
N PHE A 40 -0.56 -0.16 -4.92
CA PHE A 40 -0.49 -0.45 -3.49
C PHE A 40 -1.32 -1.68 -3.15
N ALA A 41 -1.00 -2.34 -2.05
CA ALA A 41 -1.78 -3.43 -1.50
C ALA A 41 -2.96 -2.88 -0.68
N VAL A 42 -4.09 -3.59 -0.69
CA VAL A 42 -5.29 -3.21 0.07
C VAL A 42 -5.63 -4.32 1.07
N VAL A 43 -5.91 -3.94 2.32
CA VAL A 43 -6.30 -4.85 3.41
C VAL A 43 -7.55 -4.38 4.12
N THR A 44 -8.28 -5.32 4.72
CA THR A 44 -9.53 -5.04 5.42
C THR A 44 -9.37 -4.12 6.62
N HIS A 45 -10.17 -3.04 6.66
CA HIS A 45 -10.37 -2.23 7.86
C HIS A 45 -11.18 -2.99 8.94
N PRO A 46 -10.90 -2.83 10.25
CA PRO A 46 -9.89 -1.98 10.88
C PRO A 46 -8.62 -2.73 11.26
N VAL A 47 -7.43 -2.14 11.09
CA VAL A 47 -6.15 -2.77 11.49
C VAL A 47 -5.84 -2.59 12.99
N GLY A 48 -6.12 -1.42 13.56
CA GLY A 48 -5.68 -1.08 14.92
C GLY A 48 -6.59 -1.55 16.07
N SER A 49 -7.77 -2.10 15.76
CA SER A 49 -8.76 -2.50 16.76
C SER A 49 -9.16 -3.98 16.66
N VAL A 50 -8.29 -4.79 16.03
CA VAL A 50 -8.45 -6.24 15.95
C VAL A 50 -7.31 -6.93 16.69
N GLU A 51 -7.49 -8.20 17.01
CA GLU A 51 -6.46 -9.02 17.62
C GLU A 51 -5.28 -9.25 16.67
N ASP A 52 -4.10 -9.50 17.25
CA ASP A 52 -2.84 -9.71 16.51
C ASP A 52 -2.94 -10.80 15.45
N GLY A 53 -3.70 -11.88 15.71
CA GLY A 53 -3.93 -12.95 14.75
C GLY A 53 -4.61 -12.46 13.46
N VAL A 54 -5.57 -11.54 13.58
CA VAL A 54 -6.26 -10.94 12.43
C VAL A 54 -5.35 -9.97 11.68
N VAL A 55 -4.48 -9.24 12.38
CA VAL A 55 -3.45 -8.40 11.75
C VAL A 55 -2.50 -9.27 10.92
N MET A 56 -2.04 -10.40 11.48
CA MET A 56 -1.15 -11.33 10.79
C MET A 56 -1.81 -11.98 9.57
N GLU A 57 -3.08 -12.37 9.67
CA GLU A 57 -3.83 -12.90 8.51
C GLU A 57 -3.87 -11.88 7.37
N ARG A 58 -4.18 -10.62 7.66
CA ARG A 58 -4.19 -9.54 6.66
C ARG A 58 -2.80 -9.24 6.10
N ALA A 59 -1.76 -9.35 6.92
CA ALA A 59 -0.38 -9.23 6.44
C ALA A 59 -0.05 -10.34 5.41
N HIS A 60 -0.46 -11.59 5.68
CA HIS A 60 -0.30 -12.68 4.72
C HIS A 60 -1.12 -12.46 3.44
N GLN A 61 -2.33 -11.92 3.54
CA GLN A 61 -3.16 -11.58 2.37
C GLN A 61 -2.54 -10.44 1.53
N ALA A 62 -1.90 -9.46 2.17
CA ALA A 62 -1.23 -8.36 1.47
C ALA A 62 0.08 -8.76 0.81
N LEU A 63 0.77 -9.77 1.35
CA LEU A 63 2.13 -10.14 0.99
C LEU A 63 2.32 -10.41 -0.52
N PRO A 64 1.47 -11.21 -1.21
CA PRO A 64 1.63 -11.43 -2.65
C PRO A 64 1.64 -10.13 -3.44
N ARG A 65 0.72 -9.21 -3.14
CA ARG A 65 0.63 -7.91 -3.83
C ARG A 65 1.81 -6.99 -3.48
N VAL A 66 2.28 -7.02 -2.25
CA VAL A 66 3.49 -6.29 -1.84
C VAL A 66 4.71 -6.77 -2.62
N LEU A 67 4.89 -8.09 -2.74
CA LEU A 67 5.99 -8.68 -3.51
C LEU A 67 5.90 -8.34 -4.99
N GLU A 68 4.70 -8.41 -5.59
CA GLU A 68 4.49 -7.97 -6.98
C GLU A 68 4.95 -6.53 -7.20
N ILE A 69 4.64 -5.61 -6.29
CA ILE A 69 5.02 -4.20 -6.40
C ILE A 69 6.54 -4.02 -6.27
N LEU A 70 7.14 -4.67 -5.26
CA LEU A 70 8.57 -4.51 -4.98
C LEU A 70 9.47 -5.16 -6.04
N LEU A 71 8.98 -6.21 -6.72
CA LEU A 71 9.73 -6.99 -7.71
C LEU A 71 9.35 -6.69 -9.16
N ALA A 72 8.48 -5.71 -9.42
CA ALA A 72 8.04 -5.34 -10.78
C ALA A 72 9.15 -4.69 -11.67
N LYS A 73 10.42 -4.78 -11.28
CA LYS A 73 11.57 -4.20 -11.97
C LYS A 73 12.66 -5.25 -12.20
#